data_AF-A0A8S3DJX0-F1
#
_entry.id   AF-A0A8S3DJX0-F1
#
_cell.length_a   1.000
_cell.length_b   1.000
_cell.length_c   1.000
_cell.angle_alpha   90.00
_cell.angle_beta   90.00
_cell.angle_gamma   90.00
#
_symmetry.space_group_name_H-M   'P 1'
#
loop_
_entity.id
_entity.type
_entity.pdbx_description
1 polymer ?
#
loop_
_entity_poly.entity_id
_entity_poly.type
_entity_poly.pdbx_seq_one_letter_code
_entity_poly.pdbx_strand_id
1 'polypeptide(L)' 'FEPNYRGSAGYGDEFLSELIGHPLSRPGRDILAGVDSLIADGIADPNRLTVGGFSYGGFLTNWLITQTTRFNAAVSGAGP' A
#
# COMPACT_ATOMS: atom_id res chain seq x y z
N PHE A 1 -8.08 5.79 -3.02
CA PHE A 1 -7.03 6.21 -2.08
C PHE A 1 -5.70 5.81 -2.68
N GLU A 2 -4.79 6.77 -2.89
CA GLU A 2 -3.49 6.56 -3.55
C GLU A 2 -2.42 7.32 -2.75
N PRO A 3 -1.87 6.71 -1.68
CA PRO A 3 -0.93 7.41 -0.80
C PRO A 3 0.47 7.50 -1.40
N ASN A 4 1.16 8.58 -1.07
CA ASN A 4 2.62 8.64 -1.15
C ASN A 4 3.21 8.08 0.15
N TYR A 5 3.49 6.78 0.14
CA TYR A 5 4.12 6.05 1.24
C TYR A 5 5.62 6.36 1.34
N ARG A 6 6.28 5.97 2.44
CA ARG A 6 7.74 6.11 2.57
C ARG A 6 8.46 5.45 1.39
N GLY A 7 9.37 6.19 0.76
CA GLY A 7 9.99 5.85 -0.51
C GLY A 7 9.42 6.57 -1.73
N SER A 8 8.31 7.32 -1.61
CA SER A 8 7.81 8.16 -2.70
C SER A 8 8.69 9.41 -2.90
N ALA A 9 8.86 9.81 -4.17
CA ALA A 9 9.57 11.02 -4.52
C ALA A 9 8.79 12.30 -4.13
N GLY A 10 9.49 13.44 -4.02
CA GLY A 10 8.89 14.74 -3.74
C GLY A 10 8.85 15.16 -2.27
N TYR A 11 9.37 14.32 -1.37
CA TYR A 11 9.36 14.54 0.09
C TYR A 11 10.77 14.61 0.72
N GLY A 12 11.81 14.73 -0.10
CA GLY A 12 13.21 14.82 0.33
C GLY A 12 13.93 13.47 0.40
N ASP A 13 15.26 13.53 0.45
CA ASP A 13 16.13 12.35 0.34
C ASP A 13 15.97 11.38 1.51
N GLU A 14 15.69 11.89 2.71
CA GLU A 14 15.42 11.06 3.88
C GLU A 14 14.18 10.19 3.67
N PHE A 15 13.08 10.80 3.23
CA PHE A 15 11.83 10.09 2.97
C PHE A 15 11.95 9.10 1.80
N LEU A 16 12.72 9.45 0.78
CA LEU A 16 13.01 8.56 -0.35
C LEU A 16 13.85 7.34 0.10
N SER A 17 14.87 7.58 0.93
CA SER A 17 15.83 6.55 1.36
C SER A 17 15.26 5.59 2.39
N GLU A 18 14.12 5.91 3.02
CA GLU A 18 13.39 5.03 3.93
C GLU A 18 12.98 3.69 3.27
N LEU A 19 13.00 3.56 1.94
CA LEU A 19 12.70 2.31 1.27
C LEU A 19 13.86 1.29 1.31
N ILE A 20 15.09 1.75 1.54
CA ILE A 20 16.29 0.93 1.50
C ILE A 20 16.22 -0.16 2.58
N GLY A 21 16.40 -1.41 2.17
CA GLY A 21 16.30 -2.60 3.04
C GLY A 21 14.88 -3.06 3.34
N HIS A 22 13.85 -2.27 2.99
CA HIS A 22 12.45 -2.60 3.28
C HIS A 22 11.50 -2.27 2.11
N PRO A 23 11.77 -2.77 0.90
CA PRO A 23 11.10 -2.33 -0.33
C PRO A 23 9.64 -2.77 -0.46
N LEU A 24 9.07 -3.50 0.49
CA LEU A 24 7.66 -3.90 0.45
C LEU A 24 6.98 -3.69 1.80
N SER A 25 7.70 -4.03 2.88
CA SER A 25 7.13 -4.02 4.22
C SER A 25 6.87 -2.60 4.75
N ARG A 26 7.75 -1.63 4.49
CA ARG A 26 7.50 -0.23 4.87
C ARG A 26 6.35 0.40 4.07
N PRO A 27 6.41 0.45 2.72
CA PRO A 27 5.33 1.05 1.94
C PRO A 27 3.99 0.33 2.14
N GLY A 28 3.99 -1.01 2.25
CA GLY A 28 2.79 -1.78 2.52
C GLY A 28 2.17 -1.47 3.90
N ARG A 29 2.98 -1.26 4.95
CA ARG A 29 2.47 -0.84 6.27
C ARG A 29 1.89 0.58 6.23
N ASP A 30 2.50 1.49 5.49
CA ASP A 30 1.97 2.86 5.33
C ASP A 30 0.62 2.85 4.61
N ILE A 31 0.49 2.01 3.57
CA ILE A 31 -0.79 1.80 2.88
C ILE A 31 -1.85 1.28 3.85
N LEU A 32 -1.55 0.25 4.65
CA LEU A 32 -2.50 -0.32 5.61
C LEU A 32 -2.90 0.69 6.69
N ALA A 33 -1.95 1.47 7.20
CA ALA A 33 -2.24 2.54 8.16
C ALA A 33 -3.17 3.61 7.57
N GLY A 34 -2.97 3.97 6.30
CA GLY A 34 -3.87 4.88 5.58
C GLY A 34 -5.28 4.30 5.41
N VAL A 35 -5.39 3.00 5.09
CA VAL A 35 -6.69 2.30 5.02
C VAL A 35 -7.38 2.29 6.40
N ASP A 36 -6.65 2.04 7.48
CA ASP A 36 -7.19 2.06 8.84
C ASP A 36 -7.71 3.45 9.22
N SER A 37 -6.97 4.52 8.87
CA SER A 37 -7.43 5.89 9.08
C SER A 37 -8.73 6.17 8.33
N LEU A 38 -8.81 5.78 7.05
CA LEU A 38 -10.02 6.00 6.24
C LEU A 38 -11.24 5.25 6.78
N ILE A 39 -11.05 4.08 7.38
CA ILE A 39 -12.13 3.32 8.04
C ILE A 39 -12.54 4.03 9.33
N ALA A 40 -11.58 4.46 10.15
CA ALA A 40 -11.84 5.18 11.38
C ALA A 40 -12.60 6.50 11.13
N ASP A 41 -12.28 7.19 10.04
CA ASP A 41 -12.94 8.42 9.61
C ASP A 41 -14.31 8.17 8.96
N GLY A 42 -14.73 6.91 8.81
CA GLY A 42 -16.01 6.53 8.19
C GLY A 42 -16.05 6.72 6.67
N ILE A 43 -14.89 6.94 6.03
CA ILE A 43 -14.77 7.15 4.58
C ILE A 43 -14.77 5.80 3.83
N ALA A 44 -14.11 4.78 4.39
CA ALA A 44 -14.03 3.45 3.81
C ALA A 44 -14.85 2.43 4.62
N ASP A 45 -15.64 1.61 3.92
CA ASP A 45 -16.35 0.47 4.52
C ASP A 45 -15.38 -0.72 4.65
N PRO A 46 -15.13 -1.23 5.88
CA PRO A 46 -14.19 -2.34 6.10
C PRO A 46 -14.59 -3.63 5.37
N ASN A 47 -15.87 -3.79 5.00
CA ASN A 47 -16.36 -4.97 4.28
C ASN A 47 -16.34 -4.79 2.75
N ARG A 48 -15.88 -3.64 2.24
CA ARG A 48 -15.88 -3.31 0.80
C ARG A 48 -14.54 -2.75 0.35
N LEU A 49 -13.46 -3.41 0.74
CA LEU A 49 -12.09 -3.02 0.38
C LEU A 49 -11.59 -3.83 -0.82
N THR A 50 -10.93 -3.15 -1.75
CA THR A 50 -10.14 -3.77 -2.83
C THR A 50 -8.77 -3.10 -2.90
N VAL A 51 -7.78 -3.82 -3.41
CA VAL A 51 -6.42 -3.31 -3.60
C VAL A 51 -5.98 -3.55 -5.04
N GLY A 52 -5.18 -2.65 -5.61
CA GLY A 52 -4.61 -2.90 -6.91
C GLY A 52 -3.51 -1.92 -7.30
N GLY A 53 -2.69 -2.33 -8.26
CA GLY A 53 -1.59 -1.53 -8.76
C GLY A 53 -0.90 -2.17 -9.96
N PHE A 54 -0.10 -1.35 -10.64
CA PHE A 54 0.71 -1.76 -11.79
C PHE A 54 2.20 -1.62 -11.49
N SER A 55 3.04 -2.45 -12.11
CA SER A 55 4.50 -2.48 -11.91
C SER A 55 4.85 -2.67 -10.42
N TYR A 56 5.60 -1.75 -9.81
CA TYR A 56 5.89 -1.80 -8.38
C TYR A 56 4.61 -1.80 -7.51
N GLY A 57 3.54 -1.14 -7.95
CA GLY A 57 2.23 -1.23 -7.30
C GLY A 57 1.60 -2.63 -7.41
N GLY A 58 1.87 -3.37 -8.48
CA GLY A 58 1.53 -4.78 -8.62
C GLY A 58 2.30 -5.65 -7.62
N PHE A 59 3.60 -5.39 -7.46
CA PHE A 59 4.42 -6.08 -6.45
C PHE A 59 3.92 -5.83 -5.02
N LEU A 60 3.58 -4.58 -4.70
CA LEU A 60 2.96 -4.22 -3.43
C LEU A 60 1.58 -4.87 -3.26
N THR A 61 0.78 -4.96 -4.31
CA THR A 61 -0.51 -5.66 -4.28
C THR A 61 -0.31 -7.13 -3.92
N ASN A 62 0.63 -7.81 -4.59
CA ASN A 62 1.00 -9.20 -4.30
C ASN A 62 1.45 -9.36 -2.84
N TRP A 63 2.31 -8.45 -2.35
CA TRP A 63 2.76 -8.48 -0.97
C TRP A 63 1.60 -8.28 0.01
N LEU A 64 0.78 -7.25 -0.16
CA LEU A 64 -0.32 -6.88 0.75
C LEU A 64 -1.30 -8.03 0.99
N ILE A 65 -1.69 -8.76 -0.05
CA ILE A 65 -2.63 -9.89 0.08
C ILE A 65 -2.05 -11.09 0.83
N THR A 66 -0.73 -11.16 1.00
CA THR A 66 -0.10 -12.19 1.85
C THR A 66 -0.04 -11.78 3.32
N GLN A 67 -0.25 -10.50 3.63
CA GLN A 67 -0.17 -9.97 5.00
C GLN A 67 -1.54 -9.82 5.67
N THR A 68 -2.63 -9.81 4.90
CA THR A 68 -3.98 -9.59 5.42
C THR A 68 -5.05 -10.16 4.48
N THR A 69 -6.21 -10.48 5.05
CA THR A 69 -7.39 -10.99 4.35
C THR A 69 -8.51 -9.96 4.19
N ARG A 70 -8.26 -8.70 4.57
CA ARG A 70 -9.29 -7.63 4.59
C ARG A 70 -9.75 -7.13 3.21
N PHE A 71 -9.02 -7.48 2.14
CA PHE A 71 -9.37 -7.08 0.78
C PHE A 71 -10.20 -8.17 0.10
N ASN A 72 -11.37 -7.81 -0.42
CA ASN A 72 -12.28 -8.74 -1.10
C ASN A 72 -11.78 -9.10 -2.51
N ALA A 73 -10.97 -8.24 -3.12
CA ALA A 73 -10.36 -8.47 -4.41
C ALA A 73 -9.02 -7.74 -4.52
N ALA A 74 -8.14 -8.28 -5.38
CA ALA A 74 -6.84 -7.71 -5.68
C ALA A 74 -6.59 -7.71 -7.19
N VAL A 75 -6.07 -6.60 -7.72
CA VAL A 75 -5.68 -6.46 -9.12
C VAL A 75 -4.19 -6.16 -9.22
N SER A 76 -3.42 -7.15 -9.63
CA SER A 76 -1.97 -7.02 -9.82
C SER A 76 -1.63 -7.02 -11.30
N GLY A 77 -1.02 -5.94 -11.79
CA GLY A 77 -0.54 -5.83 -13.17
C GLY A 77 0.97 -5.66 -13.23
N ALA A 78 1.66 -6.50 -14.01
CA ALA A 78 3.11 -6.43 -14.22
C ALA A 78 3.96 -6.34 -12.92
N GLY A 79 3.45 -6.88 -11.80
CA GLY A 79 4.19 -7.02 -10.56
C GLY A 79 4.99 -8.33 -10.55
N PRO A 80 6.29 -8.32 -10.21
CA PRO A 80 7.05 -9.54 -9.97
C PRO A 80 6.54 -10.35 -8.77
#